data_AF-W4RH70-F1
#
_entry.id   AF-W4RH70-F1
#
_cell.length_a   1.000
_cell.length_b   1.000
_cell.length_c   1.000
_cell.angle_alpha   90.00
_cell.angle_beta   90.00
_cell.angle_gamma   90.00
#
_symmetry.space_group_name_H-M   'P 1'
#
loop_
_entity.id
_entity.type
_entity.pdbx_description
1 polymer ?
#
loop_
_entity_poly.entity_id
_entity_poly.type
_entity_poly.pdbx_seq_one_letter_code
_entity_poly.pdbx_strand_id
1 'polypeptide(L)'
;MGTGEAIGAQYLEGANGNGDYERVEETINNEVSRIRKEITESPYKVRDLGIQVMVEPPTPDDLNSLPQERVEDITKILGTIVRTTIDKESLDAELTDEVIEDKVVVSVQPFNGKVTFENQVVEKLPWWVYLIGGLLLAGIVVLLLLFMRSRKREVEEYVMEEKYEQIRVPDVNKEFETEGTMKKKQLEKMAKEKPEDFAKLLRTWISED
;
A
#
# COMPACT_ATOMS: atom_id res chain seq x y z
N MET A 1 17.80 130.58 -20.29
CA MET A 1 17.58 129.80 -19.05
C MET A 1 17.97 128.36 -19.33
N GLY A 2 18.79 127.75 -18.48
CA GLY A 2 19.24 126.36 -18.60
C GLY A 2 20.75 126.19 -18.49
N THR A 3 21.29 126.39 -17.28
CA THR A 3 22.66 126.00 -16.88
C THR A 3 22.71 124.51 -16.57
N GLY A 4 23.80 123.83 -16.92
CA GLY A 4 24.08 122.46 -16.47
C GLY A 4 25.46 121.99 -16.90
N GLU A 5 26.46 122.21 -16.04
CA GLU A 5 27.79 121.61 -16.11
C GLU A 5 27.72 120.08 -16.01
N ALA A 6 28.60 119.39 -16.75
CA ALA A 6 29.06 118.06 -16.38
C ALA A 6 30.49 117.83 -16.89
N ILE A 7 31.45 118.38 -16.14
CA ILE A 7 32.69 117.74 -15.66
C ILE A 7 33.11 116.41 -16.33
N GLY A 8 34.31 116.43 -16.88
CA GLY A 8 34.96 115.29 -17.51
C GLY A 8 35.10 114.08 -16.58
N ALA A 9 34.65 112.92 -17.07
CA ALA A 9 34.99 111.64 -16.49
C ALA A 9 36.37 111.21 -17.02
N GLN A 10 37.36 111.45 -16.19
CA GLN A 10 38.72 110.94 -16.29
C GLN A 10 38.66 109.41 -16.20
N TYR A 11 39.14 108.73 -17.24
CA TYR A 11 39.32 107.28 -17.21
C TYR A 11 40.36 106.96 -16.14
N LEU A 12 39.93 106.43 -14.99
CA LEU A 12 40.85 105.78 -14.06
C LEU A 12 41.27 104.46 -14.68
N GLU A 13 42.53 104.43 -15.09
CA GLU A 13 43.32 103.25 -15.40
C GLU A 13 43.21 102.25 -14.24
N GLY A 14 42.42 101.20 -14.46
CA GLY A 14 42.24 100.10 -13.52
C GLY A 14 43.52 99.30 -13.42
N ALA A 15 44.14 99.35 -12.25
CA ALA A 15 45.37 98.66 -11.90
C ALA A 15 45.38 97.17 -12.28
N ASN A 16 46.49 96.74 -12.88
CA ASN A 16 46.88 95.35 -13.09
C ASN A 16 46.93 94.61 -11.73
N GLY A 17 45.81 94.01 -11.33
CA GLY A 17 45.73 93.12 -10.19
C GLY A 17 46.07 91.70 -10.62
N ASN A 18 47.31 91.28 -10.40
CA ASN A 18 47.73 89.89 -10.56
C ASN A 18 47.18 89.10 -9.36
N GLY A 19 45.96 88.60 -9.47
CA GLY A 19 45.35 87.74 -8.45
C GLY A 19 45.87 86.31 -8.59
N ASP A 20 46.61 85.82 -7.60
CA ASP A 20 46.96 84.41 -7.51
C ASP A 20 45.71 83.61 -7.14
N TYR A 21 45.25 82.76 -8.07
CA TYR A 21 44.13 81.85 -7.84
C TYR A 21 44.67 80.50 -7.36
N GLU A 22 44.47 80.18 -6.09
CA GLU A 22 44.76 78.85 -5.56
C GLU A 22 43.49 77.98 -5.70
N ARG A 23 43.51 76.99 -6.59
CA ARG A 23 42.41 76.02 -6.76
C ARG A 23 42.65 74.85 -5.80
N VAL A 24 41.86 74.77 -4.74
CA VAL A 24 41.80 73.58 -3.88
C VAL A 24 40.73 72.64 -4.43
N GLU A 25 41.14 71.45 -4.87
CA GLU A 25 40.23 70.40 -5.37
C GLU A 25 40.19 69.26 -4.36
N GLU A 26 39.05 69.10 -3.67
CA GLU A 26 38.83 68.02 -2.71
C GLU A 26 38.00 66.92 -3.38
N THR A 27 38.59 65.74 -3.58
CA THR A 27 37.86 64.56 -4.06
C THR A 27 37.47 63.69 -2.87
N ILE A 28 36.20 63.73 -2.47
CA ILE A 28 35.67 62.91 -1.38
C ILE A 28 35.17 61.58 -1.95
N ASN A 29 35.79 60.47 -1.52
CA ASN A 29 35.37 59.13 -1.90
C ASN A 29 34.29 58.65 -0.92
N ASN A 30 33.03 58.69 -1.35
CA ASN A 30 31.90 58.35 -0.50
C ASN A 30 31.63 56.83 -0.56
N GLU A 31 31.67 56.16 0.60
CA GLU A 31 31.20 54.78 0.70
C GLU A 31 29.70 54.79 0.98
N VAL A 32 28.90 54.37 -0.01
CA VAL A 32 27.45 54.22 0.15
C VAL A 32 27.12 52.83 0.68
N SER A 33 26.29 52.78 1.73
CA SER A 33 25.78 51.52 2.28
C SER A 33 25.03 50.72 1.21
N ARG A 34 25.43 49.46 1.00
CA ARG A 34 24.74 48.52 0.10
C ARG A 34 23.99 47.50 0.95
N ILE A 35 22.69 47.37 0.70
CA ILE A 35 21.89 46.29 1.29
C ILE A 35 21.89 45.13 0.30
N ARG A 36 22.47 43.99 0.70
CA ARG A 36 22.41 42.73 -0.07
C ARG A 36 21.29 41.88 0.52
N LYS A 37 20.26 41.59 -0.27
CA LYS A 37 19.14 40.73 0.12
C LYS A 37 19.29 39.39 -0.59
N GLU A 38 19.51 38.33 0.17
CA GLU A 38 19.45 36.96 -0.32
C GLU A 38 18.05 36.41 0.01
N ILE A 39 17.28 36.09 -1.01
CA ILE A 39 15.91 35.59 -0.87
C ILE A 39 15.93 34.11 -1.25
N THR A 40 15.72 33.24 -0.26
CA THR A 40 15.53 31.80 -0.50
C THR A 40 14.03 31.52 -0.50
N GLU A 41 13.48 31.19 -1.66
CA GLU A 41 12.06 30.83 -1.84
C GLU A 41 11.92 29.37 -2.28
N SER A 42 10.72 28.82 -2.09
CA SER A 42 10.38 27.49 -2.62
C SER A 42 10.45 27.51 -4.15
N PRO A 43 10.94 26.45 -4.80
CA PRO A 43 11.09 26.42 -6.27
C PRO A 43 9.75 26.37 -7.01
N TYR A 44 8.64 26.12 -6.31
CA TYR A 44 7.31 25.98 -6.89
C TYR A 44 6.34 26.99 -6.25
N LYS A 45 5.45 27.55 -7.08
CA LYS A 45 4.40 28.50 -6.69
C LYS A 45 3.06 28.03 -7.25
N VAL A 46 1.98 28.20 -6.48
CA VAL A 46 0.61 27.88 -6.93
C VAL A 46 0.06 29.09 -7.67
N ARG A 47 -0.24 28.92 -8.97
CA ARG A 47 -0.73 30.01 -9.85
C ARG A 47 -2.24 30.09 -9.93
N ASP A 48 -2.91 28.96 -9.76
CA ASP A 48 -4.36 28.87 -9.81
C ASP A 48 -4.85 27.70 -8.93
N LEU A 49 -6.01 27.87 -8.30
CA LEU A 49 -6.62 26.87 -7.41
C LEU A 49 -8.14 27.02 -7.45
N GLY A 50 -8.83 25.97 -7.89
CA GLY A 50 -10.28 25.81 -7.75
C GLY A 50 -10.59 24.71 -6.73
N ILE A 51 -11.63 24.92 -5.92
CA ILE A 51 -12.05 23.98 -4.89
C ILE A 51 -13.53 23.66 -5.09
N GLN A 52 -13.83 22.39 -5.26
CA GLN A 52 -15.20 21.88 -5.26
C GLN A 52 -15.41 21.00 -4.04
N VAL A 53 -16.45 21.29 -3.25
CA VAL A 53 -16.79 20.55 -2.05
C VAL A 53 -18.24 20.12 -2.11
N MET A 54 -18.47 18.85 -1.78
CA MET A 54 -19.80 18.33 -1.50
C MET A 54 -19.93 18.13 0.01
N VAL A 55 -21.03 18.63 0.57
CA VAL A 55 -21.30 18.59 2.01
C VAL A 55 -22.55 17.77 2.23
N GLU A 56 -22.45 16.77 3.10
CA GLU A 56 -23.60 16.00 3.53
C GLU A 56 -24.40 16.78 4.58
N PRO A 57 -25.71 16.95 4.41
CA PRO A 57 -26.53 17.62 5.41
C PRO A 57 -26.62 16.76 6.69
N PRO A 58 -26.78 17.36 7.88
CA PRO A 58 -26.86 16.62 9.14
C PRO A 58 -27.95 15.53 9.17
N THR A 59 -29.06 15.78 8.45
CA THR A 59 -30.12 14.80 8.20
C THR A 59 -30.09 14.46 6.70
N PRO A 60 -29.68 13.24 6.30
CA PRO A 60 -29.51 12.88 4.89
C PRO A 60 -30.77 13.06 4.03
N ASP A 61 -31.94 12.80 4.60
CA ASP A 61 -33.23 12.91 3.89
C ASP A 61 -33.76 14.35 3.81
N ASP A 62 -33.12 15.30 4.46
CA ASP A 62 -33.50 16.72 4.45
C ASP A 62 -32.31 17.62 4.08
N LEU A 63 -32.30 18.04 2.82
CA LEU A 63 -31.30 18.98 2.29
C LEU A 63 -31.27 20.31 3.04
N ASN A 64 -32.39 20.74 3.65
CA ASN A 64 -32.48 21.99 4.39
C ASN A 64 -32.00 21.87 5.84
N SER A 65 -31.64 20.66 6.29
CA SER A 65 -31.08 20.46 7.62
C SER A 65 -29.68 21.07 7.77
N LEU A 66 -29.05 21.46 6.66
CA LEU A 66 -27.87 22.32 6.66
C LEU A 66 -28.29 23.79 6.46
N PRO A 67 -28.11 24.67 7.47
CA PRO A 67 -28.44 26.09 7.34
C PRO A 67 -27.60 26.78 6.27
N GLN A 68 -28.20 27.74 5.55
CA GLN A 68 -27.52 28.54 4.52
C GLN A 68 -26.27 29.26 5.06
N GLU A 69 -26.34 29.79 6.29
CA GLU A 69 -25.20 30.43 6.97
C GLU A 69 -23.99 29.50 7.06
N ARG A 70 -24.20 28.19 7.25
CA ARG A 70 -23.11 27.20 7.32
C ARG A 70 -22.47 26.98 5.95
N VAL A 71 -23.26 27.04 4.87
CA VAL A 71 -22.75 26.94 3.49
C VAL A 71 -21.92 28.19 3.15
N GLU A 72 -22.38 29.36 3.57
CA GLU A 72 -21.65 30.64 3.41
C GLU A 72 -20.34 30.64 4.20
N ASP A 73 -20.35 30.17 5.45
CA ASP A 73 -19.16 30.01 6.28
C ASP A 73 -18.12 29.11 5.59
N ILE A 74 -18.55 27.96 5.07
CA ILE A 74 -17.68 27.02 4.36
C ILE A 74 -17.10 27.69 3.12
N THR A 75 -17.93 28.35 2.32
CA THR A 75 -17.51 29.05 1.10
C THR A 75 -16.46 30.13 1.41
N LYS A 76 -16.68 30.91 2.47
CA LYS A 76 -15.74 31.95 2.93
C LYS A 76 -14.40 31.38 3.42
N ILE A 77 -14.43 30.29 4.17
CA ILE A 77 -13.21 29.61 4.63
C ILE A 77 -12.41 29.10 3.42
N LEU A 78 -13.07 28.43 2.48
CA LEU A 78 -12.43 27.93 1.27
C LEU A 78 -11.89 29.07 0.40
N GLY A 79 -12.64 30.17 0.26
CA GLY A 79 -12.18 31.37 -0.45
C GLY A 79 -10.94 31.99 0.19
N THR A 80 -10.86 31.96 1.53
CA THR A 80 -9.66 32.40 2.26
C THR A 80 -8.46 31.51 1.92
N ILE A 81 -8.65 30.19 1.85
CA ILE A 81 -7.59 29.24 1.47
C ILE A 81 -7.11 29.52 0.05
N VAL A 82 -8.02 29.71 -0.90
CA VAL A 82 -7.69 30.08 -2.28
C VAL A 82 -6.85 31.35 -2.31
N ARG A 83 -7.30 32.40 -1.59
CA ARG A 83 -6.60 33.69 -1.52
C ARG A 83 -5.20 33.62 -0.93
N THR A 84 -4.98 32.78 0.07
CA THR A 84 -3.68 32.69 0.76
C THR A 84 -2.71 31.71 0.10
N THR A 85 -3.24 30.75 -0.66
CA THR A 85 -2.42 29.73 -1.32
C THR A 85 -1.90 30.19 -2.67
N ILE A 86 -2.70 30.94 -3.43
CA ILE A 86 -2.27 31.46 -4.74
C ILE A 86 -1.22 32.55 -4.54
N ASP A 87 -0.12 32.41 -5.26
CA ASP A 87 0.97 33.39 -5.27
C ASP A 87 0.52 34.68 -5.96
N LYS A 88 0.52 35.79 -5.21
CA LYS A 88 0.01 37.09 -5.69
C LYS A 88 0.94 37.77 -6.69
N GLU A 89 2.22 37.41 -6.69
CA GLU A 89 3.22 38.04 -7.55
C GLU A 89 3.21 37.48 -8.98
N SER A 90 2.70 36.26 -9.16
CA SER A 90 2.63 35.56 -10.45
C SER A 90 1.30 35.71 -11.20
N LEU A 91 0.40 36.55 -10.67
CA LEU A 91 -0.90 36.84 -11.26
C LEU A 91 -0.86 38.12 -12.08
N ASP A 92 -1.33 38.01 -13.33
CA ASP A 92 -1.49 39.16 -14.22
C ASP A 92 -2.73 40.01 -13.86
N ALA A 93 -3.64 39.46 -13.04
CA ALA A 93 -4.90 40.07 -12.64
C ALA A 93 -5.07 40.03 -11.11
N GLU A 94 -5.75 41.04 -10.58
CA GLU A 94 -6.01 41.14 -9.14
C GLU A 94 -7.00 40.07 -8.68
N LEU A 95 -6.70 39.42 -7.55
CA LEU A 95 -7.62 38.46 -6.90
C LEU A 95 -8.73 39.22 -6.16
N THR A 96 -9.75 39.64 -6.91
CA THR A 96 -10.97 40.21 -6.31
C THR A 96 -11.80 39.14 -5.60
N ASP A 97 -12.74 39.59 -4.78
CA ASP A 97 -13.63 38.70 -4.03
C ASP A 97 -14.50 37.86 -4.98
N GLU A 98 -15.02 38.45 -6.07
CA GLU A 98 -15.81 37.71 -7.06
C GLU A 98 -15.00 36.59 -7.74
N VAL A 99 -13.74 36.87 -8.11
CA VAL A 99 -12.88 35.86 -8.76
C VAL A 99 -12.59 34.68 -7.84
N ILE A 100 -12.55 34.92 -6.53
CA ILE A 100 -12.34 33.85 -5.54
C ILE A 100 -13.63 33.08 -5.30
N GLU A 101 -14.78 33.75 -5.30
CA GLU A 101 -16.08 33.12 -5.19
C GLU A 101 -16.34 32.18 -6.38
N ASP A 102 -15.99 32.58 -7.59
CA ASP A 102 -16.07 31.75 -8.80
C ASP A 102 -15.17 30.49 -8.75
N LYS A 103 -14.13 30.51 -7.91
CA LYS A 103 -13.20 29.37 -7.72
C LYS A 103 -13.67 28.37 -6.67
N VAL A 104 -14.72 28.68 -5.92
CA VAL A 104 -15.23 27.83 -4.83
C VAL A 104 -16.66 27.40 -5.12
N VAL A 105 -16.86 26.09 -5.29
CA VAL A 105 -18.19 25.53 -5.50
C VAL A 105 -18.53 24.61 -4.34
N VAL A 106 -19.59 24.97 -3.60
CA VAL A 106 -20.12 24.14 -2.50
C VAL A 106 -21.49 23.61 -2.89
N SER A 107 -21.67 22.30 -2.82
CA SER A 107 -22.95 21.64 -3.10
C SER A 107 -23.37 20.76 -1.94
N VAL A 108 -24.68 20.73 -1.65
CA VAL A 108 -25.25 19.96 -0.55
C VAL A 108 -25.96 18.76 -1.13
N GLN A 109 -25.55 17.56 -0.73
CA GLN A 109 -26.19 16.32 -1.17
C GLN A 109 -25.97 15.19 -0.15
N PRO A 110 -26.92 14.27 0.00
CA PRO A 110 -26.72 13.08 0.82
C PRO A 110 -25.64 12.19 0.21
N PHE A 111 -24.85 11.53 1.06
CA PHE A 111 -23.93 10.52 0.62
C PHE A 111 -24.51 9.14 0.87
N ASN A 112 -24.33 8.24 -0.09
CA ASN A 112 -24.56 6.83 0.15
C ASN A 112 -23.43 6.39 1.08
N GLY A 113 -23.73 6.32 2.38
CA GLY A 113 -22.78 5.97 3.43
C GLY A 113 -22.02 4.67 3.15
N LYS A 114 -21.09 4.33 4.04
CA LYS A 114 -20.28 3.11 3.90
C LYS A 114 -21.19 1.91 3.70
N VAL A 115 -20.89 1.09 2.68
CA VAL A 115 -21.47 -0.25 2.56
C VAL A 115 -21.24 -1.00 3.87
N THR A 116 -22.29 -1.12 4.66
CA THR A 116 -22.32 -2.03 5.79
C THR A 116 -22.30 -3.41 5.18
N PHE A 117 -21.13 -4.04 5.17
CA PHE A 117 -21.08 -5.49 5.07
C PHE A 117 -21.85 -5.98 6.30
N GLU A 118 -23.09 -6.44 6.10
CA GLU A 118 -23.73 -7.26 7.11
C GLU A 118 -22.70 -8.32 7.46
N ASN A 119 -22.28 -8.35 8.73
CA ASN A 119 -21.47 -9.44 9.23
C ASN A 119 -22.20 -10.68 8.76
N GLN A 120 -21.61 -11.42 7.83
CA GLN A 120 -22.20 -12.64 7.30
C GLN A 120 -22.53 -13.45 8.54
N VAL A 121 -23.81 -13.51 8.87
CA VAL A 121 -24.26 -14.28 10.02
C VAL A 121 -23.88 -15.68 9.58
N VAL A 122 -22.78 -16.19 10.14
CA VAL A 122 -22.35 -17.56 9.88
C VAL A 122 -23.57 -18.38 10.26
N GLU A 123 -24.31 -18.85 9.25
CA GLU A 123 -25.56 -19.54 9.46
C GLU A 123 -25.23 -20.73 10.34
N LYS A 124 -25.62 -20.66 11.62
CA LYS A 124 -25.35 -21.74 12.54
C LYS A 124 -26.08 -22.95 12.00
N LEU A 125 -25.34 -24.03 11.76
CA LEU A 125 -25.91 -25.30 11.33
C LEU A 125 -27.10 -25.62 12.23
N PRO A 126 -28.29 -25.93 11.68
CA PRO A 126 -29.44 -26.08 12.54
C PRO A 126 -29.32 -27.39 13.35
N TRP A 127 -29.93 -27.43 14.52
CA TRP A 127 -29.71 -28.44 15.56
C TRP A 127 -29.90 -29.92 15.12
N TRP A 128 -30.85 -30.18 14.22
CA TRP A 128 -31.10 -31.49 13.57
C TRP A 128 -29.86 -32.12 12.91
N VAL A 129 -28.91 -31.33 12.39
CA VAL A 129 -27.67 -31.86 11.79
C VAL A 129 -26.82 -32.58 12.84
N TYR A 130 -26.73 -32.03 14.05
CA TYR A 130 -26.03 -32.67 15.16
C TYR A 130 -26.74 -33.95 15.63
N LEU A 131 -28.08 -33.97 15.54
CA LEU A 131 -28.90 -35.14 15.89
C LEU A 131 -28.67 -36.29 14.92
N ILE A 132 -28.68 -36.01 13.61
CA ILE A 132 -28.36 -36.99 12.55
C ILE A 132 -26.92 -37.48 12.70
N GLY A 133 -25.96 -36.57 12.91
CA GLY A 133 -24.56 -36.93 13.14
C GLY A 133 -24.37 -37.81 14.37
N GLY A 134 -25.06 -37.50 15.47
CA GLY A 134 -25.04 -38.30 16.70
C GLY A 134 -25.63 -39.70 16.51
N LEU A 135 -26.74 -39.82 15.77
CA LEU A 135 -27.36 -41.12 15.48
C LEU A 135 -26.46 -41.98 14.59
N LEU A 136 -25.83 -41.38 13.58
CA LEU A 136 -24.87 -42.06 12.70
C LEU A 136 -23.66 -42.56 13.51
N LEU A 137 -23.09 -41.71 14.36
CA LEU A 137 -21.98 -42.07 15.24
C LEU A 137 -22.35 -43.23 16.18
N ALA A 138 -23.52 -43.17 16.82
CA ALA A 138 -24.01 -44.23 17.70
C ALA A 138 -24.17 -45.56 16.93
N GLY A 139 -24.69 -45.51 15.71
CA GLY A 139 -24.79 -46.68 14.82
C GLY A 139 -23.44 -47.31 14.51
N ILE A 140 -22.42 -46.50 14.20
CA ILE A 140 -21.04 -46.97 13.98
C ILE A 140 -20.49 -47.65 15.23
N VAL A 141 -20.67 -47.05 16.41
CA VAL A 141 -20.19 -47.62 17.68
C VAL A 141 -20.85 -48.97 17.94
N VAL A 142 -22.17 -49.09 17.73
CA VAL A 142 -22.89 -50.37 17.87
C VAL A 142 -22.35 -51.41 16.89
N LEU A 143 -22.14 -51.05 15.62
CA LEU A 143 -21.59 -51.94 14.61
C LEU A 143 -20.19 -52.43 14.98
N LEU A 144 -19.32 -51.54 15.48
CA LEU A 144 -17.98 -51.90 15.94
C LEU A 144 -18.04 -52.88 17.13
N LEU A 145 -18.92 -52.65 18.11
CA LEU A 145 -19.09 -53.56 19.23
C LEU A 145 -19.60 -54.94 18.80
N LEU A 146 -20.55 -55.00 17.86
CA LEU A 146 -21.04 -56.26 17.31
C LEU A 146 -19.96 -56.99 16.51
N PHE A 147 -19.17 -56.28 15.70
CA PHE A 147 -18.04 -56.83 14.95
C PHE A 147 -16.97 -57.41 15.88
N MET A 148 -16.61 -56.68 16.95
CA MET A 148 -15.67 -57.18 17.96
C MET A 148 -16.22 -58.40 18.73
N ARG A 149 -17.53 -58.43 19.01
CA ARG A 149 -18.17 -59.56 19.69
C ARG A 149 -18.29 -60.79 18.80
N SER A 150 -18.55 -60.60 17.50
CA SER A 150 -18.56 -61.66 16.49
C SER A 150 -17.21 -62.38 16.45
N ARG A 151 -16.11 -61.63 16.41
CA ARG A 151 -14.77 -62.19 16.33
C ARG A 151 -14.33 -62.96 17.57
N LYS A 152 -14.92 -62.66 18.75
CA LYS A 152 -14.64 -63.40 19.99
C LYS A 152 -15.36 -64.75 20.06
N ARG A 153 -16.50 -64.92 19.37
CA ARG A 153 -17.24 -66.20 19.34
C ARG A 153 -16.56 -67.24 18.48
N GLU A 154 -15.95 -66.80 17.37
CA GLU A 154 -15.10 -67.66 16.55
C GLU A 154 -13.93 -68.22 17.38
N VAL A 155 -13.24 -67.39 18.17
CA VAL A 155 -12.09 -67.85 18.98
C VAL A 155 -12.47 -68.85 20.09
N GLU A 156 -13.68 -68.78 20.68
CA GLU A 156 -14.11 -69.78 21.69
C GLU A 156 -14.48 -71.14 21.08
N GLU A 157 -14.96 -71.18 19.82
CA GLU A 157 -15.30 -72.42 19.12
C GLU A 157 -14.03 -73.15 18.62
N TYR A 158 -13.02 -72.41 18.12
CA TYR A 158 -11.73 -73.00 17.73
C TYR A 158 -10.88 -73.49 18.92
N VAL A 159 -10.98 -72.86 20.10
CA VAL A 159 -10.23 -73.29 21.30
C VAL A 159 -10.79 -74.58 21.93
N MET A 160 -12.05 -74.93 21.66
CA MET A 160 -12.62 -76.20 22.13
C MET A 160 -12.23 -77.39 21.23
N GLU A 161 -11.89 -77.13 19.97
CA GLU A 161 -11.46 -78.15 19.00
C GLU A 161 -9.97 -78.54 19.12
N GLU A 162 -9.11 -77.65 19.66
CA GLU A 162 -7.67 -77.89 19.83
C GLU A 162 -7.27 -78.80 21.03
N LYS A 163 -8.20 -79.53 21.67
CA LYS A 163 -7.85 -80.49 22.75
C LYS A 163 -7.60 -81.93 22.28
N TYR A 164 -7.65 -82.20 20.97
CA TYR A 164 -7.52 -83.57 20.47
C TYR A 164 -6.66 -83.68 19.19
N GLU A 165 -5.45 -83.14 19.19
CA GLU A 165 -4.46 -83.56 18.19
C GLU A 165 -3.32 -84.34 18.84
N GLN A 166 -3.31 -85.63 18.51
CA GLN A 166 -2.27 -86.57 18.91
C GLN A 166 -0.94 -86.18 18.24
N ILE A 167 0.08 -86.04 19.08
CA ILE A 167 1.48 -85.81 18.73
C ILE A 167 1.92 -86.74 17.59
N ARG A 168 2.32 -86.16 16.45
CA ARG A 168 3.16 -86.79 15.43
C ARG A 168 4.37 -85.89 15.14
N VAL A 169 5.52 -86.27 15.69
CA VAL A 169 6.87 -85.98 15.16
C VAL A 169 7.06 -86.81 13.88
N PRO A 170 7.79 -86.39 12.82
CA PRO A 170 9.01 -85.56 12.74
C PRO A 170 8.92 -84.50 11.58
N ASP A 171 9.89 -83.67 11.16
CA ASP A 171 11.35 -83.72 11.13
C ASP A 171 11.91 -82.28 10.97
N VAL A 172 13.10 -82.05 11.52
CA VAL A 172 13.81 -80.78 11.64
C VAL A 172 14.73 -80.61 10.43
N ASN A 173 14.25 -79.97 9.35
CA ASN A 173 15.13 -79.29 8.38
C ASN A 173 14.33 -78.55 7.29
N LYS A 174 14.35 -77.21 7.31
CA LYS A 174 14.56 -76.37 6.12
C LYS A 174 14.77 -74.91 6.53
N GLU A 175 16.04 -74.55 6.41
CA GLU A 175 16.67 -73.24 6.30
C GLU A 175 15.73 -72.05 6.04
N PHE A 176 15.87 -71.01 6.86
CA PHE A 176 15.27 -69.71 6.66
C PHE A 176 15.75 -69.12 5.31
N GLU A 177 14.82 -68.87 4.39
CA GLU A 177 15.11 -68.19 3.11
C GLU A 177 15.57 -66.75 3.40
N THR A 178 16.89 -66.51 3.38
CA THR A 178 17.46 -65.15 3.42
C THR A 178 17.37 -64.52 2.03
N GLU A 179 17.26 -63.20 1.93
CA GLU A 179 17.01 -62.45 0.67
C GLU A 179 17.90 -62.86 -0.53
N GLY A 180 19.11 -63.37 -0.28
CA GLY A 180 20.03 -63.85 -1.31
C GLY A 180 19.53 -65.06 -2.11
N THR A 181 18.83 -66.02 -1.50
CA THR A 181 18.33 -67.22 -2.20
C THR A 181 17.13 -66.91 -3.09
N MET A 182 16.30 -65.95 -2.67
CA MET A 182 15.17 -65.42 -3.44
C MET A 182 15.64 -64.68 -4.71
N LYS A 183 16.68 -63.83 -4.59
CA LYS A 183 17.28 -63.14 -5.73
C LYS A 183 17.85 -64.12 -6.75
N LYS A 184 18.61 -65.13 -6.30
CA LYS A 184 19.16 -66.17 -7.20
C LYS A 184 18.07 -66.91 -7.97
N LYS A 185 16.99 -67.33 -7.30
CA LYS A 185 15.83 -67.98 -7.95
C LYS A 185 15.15 -67.06 -8.97
N GLN A 186 15.03 -65.76 -8.69
CA GLN A 186 14.45 -64.79 -9.63
C GLN A 186 15.29 -64.61 -10.89
N LEU A 187 16.62 -64.51 -10.77
CA LEU A 187 17.50 -64.44 -11.94
C LEU A 187 17.42 -65.74 -12.77
N GLU A 188 17.42 -66.91 -12.11
CA GLU A 188 17.30 -68.20 -12.79
C GLU A 188 15.96 -68.33 -13.53
N LYS A 189 14.86 -67.90 -12.91
CA LYS A 189 13.54 -67.88 -13.54
C LYS A 189 13.48 -66.93 -14.73
N MET A 190 14.07 -65.74 -14.62
CA MET A 190 14.10 -64.76 -15.71
C MET A 190 14.94 -65.23 -16.89
N ALA A 191 16.10 -65.87 -16.64
CA ALA A 191 16.93 -66.46 -17.69
C ALA A 191 16.20 -67.58 -18.46
N LYS A 192 15.32 -68.33 -17.78
CA LYS A 192 14.59 -69.45 -18.38
C LYS A 192 13.33 -69.04 -19.14
N GLU A 193 12.60 -68.03 -18.65
CA GLU A 193 11.32 -67.61 -19.23
C GLU A 193 11.48 -66.52 -20.29
N LYS A 194 12.49 -65.64 -20.17
CA LYS A 194 12.72 -64.49 -21.06
C LYS A 194 14.20 -64.22 -21.30
N PRO A 195 14.88 -65.02 -22.16
CA PRO A 195 16.31 -64.86 -22.42
C PRO A 195 16.65 -63.49 -23.06
N GLU A 196 15.75 -62.94 -23.87
CA GLU A 196 15.89 -61.64 -24.53
C GLU A 196 16.11 -60.51 -23.51
N ASP A 197 15.31 -60.50 -22.44
CA ASP A 197 15.31 -59.47 -21.40
C ASP A 197 16.50 -59.64 -20.44
N PHE A 198 16.90 -60.89 -20.17
CA PHE A 198 18.09 -61.19 -19.36
C PHE A 198 19.38 -60.74 -20.04
N ALA A 199 19.52 -60.94 -21.36
CA ALA A 199 20.66 -60.46 -22.14
C ALA A 199 20.76 -58.92 -22.14
N LYS A 200 19.62 -58.23 -22.13
CA LYS A 200 19.56 -56.77 -22.05
C LYS A 200 20.05 -56.26 -20.68
N LEU A 201 19.65 -56.91 -19.58
CA LEU A 201 20.14 -56.59 -18.24
C LEU A 201 21.66 -56.82 -18.11
N LEU A 202 22.18 -57.94 -18.64
CA LEU A 202 23.62 -58.19 -18.69
C LEU A 202 24.38 -57.14 -19.51
N ARG A 203 23.83 -56.72 -20.66
CA ARG A 203 24.44 -55.69 -21.51
C ARG A 203 24.51 -54.35 -20.80
N THR A 204 23.47 -53.94 -20.07
CA THR A 204 23.50 -52.70 -19.29
C THR A 204 24.62 -52.75 -18.26
N TRP A 205 24.73 -53.85 -17.52
CA TRP A 205 25.76 -53.98 -16.47
C TRP A 205 27.20 -54.07 -17.01
N ILE A 206 27.39 -54.64 -18.21
CA ILE A 206 28.70 -54.68 -18.89
C ILE A 206 29.04 -53.36 -19.59
N SER A 207 28.07 -52.50 -19.89
CA SER A 207 28.30 -51.21 -20.55
C SER A 207 28.41 -50.03 -19.57
N GLU A 208 28.28 -50.30 -18.27
CA GLU A 208 28.36 -49.31 -17.18
C GLU A 208 29.76 -49.29 -16.51
N ASP A 209 30.79 -49.78 -17.21
CA ASP A 209 32.23 -49.58 -16.97
C ASP A 209 32.96 -49.22 -18.28
#